data_AF-K9SMM3-F1
#
_entry.id   AF-K9SMM3-F1
#
_cell.length_a   1.000
_cell.length_b   1.000
_cell.length_c   1.000
_cell.angle_alpha   90.00
_cell.angle_beta   90.00
_cell.angle_gamma   90.00
#
_symmetry.space_group_name_H-M   'P 1'
#
loop_
_entity.id
_entity.type
_entity.pdbx_description
1 polymer ?
#
loop_
_entity_poly.entity_id
_entity_poly.type
_entity_poly.pdbx_seq_one_letter_code
_entity_poly.pdbx_strand_id
1 'polypeptide(L)'
;MAFLKHPGFKLALATLAVSLVNLSTASLFSVAQAQKIRYQPPKNIGAPRSTSGGITRDLECVKSGIASCLLAVVPADARSLDHVPLTIADRPTILFHLPQSEEARIVFKMFEETADGEESVYYKAFWVDNPKSGIISFQLPEDAPELELDKNYRWWISISALDVPPGQKLEGYIRRIEPTAELSQLNSVADSLEKAATLAQAGVWYDAVATLANLHFADSASAIYTTEWTGLLNSIEYDGVSLVKIAEQPKTEYDVADE
;
A
#
# COMPACT_ATOMS: atom_id res chain seq x y z
N MET A 1 -31.46 37.25 91.96
CA MET A 1 -30.33 38.20 91.86
C MET A 1 -29.66 37.92 90.51
N ALA A 2 -29.73 38.90 89.61
CA ALA A 2 -29.26 38.82 88.23
C ALA A 2 -27.74 38.59 88.15
N PHE A 3 -27.26 38.00 87.05
CA PHE A 3 -26.21 38.61 86.20
C PHE A 3 -26.12 37.84 84.86
N LEU A 4 -26.17 38.61 83.78
CA LEU A 4 -25.97 38.19 82.38
C LEU A 4 -24.56 37.62 82.14
N LYS A 5 -24.43 36.68 81.19
CA LYS A 5 -23.22 36.56 80.36
C LYS A 5 -23.54 35.95 78.98
N HIS A 6 -22.93 36.56 77.97
CA HIS A 6 -23.18 36.50 76.52
C HIS A 6 -23.12 35.11 75.84
N PRO A 7 -23.73 34.96 74.64
CA PRO A 7 -23.65 33.74 73.86
C PRO A 7 -22.33 33.66 73.08
N GLY A 8 -21.59 32.57 73.27
CA GLY A 8 -20.39 32.26 72.51
C GLY A 8 -20.73 31.63 71.16
N PHE A 9 -20.47 32.36 70.08
CA PHE A 9 -20.45 31.90 68.70
C PHE A 9 -19.26 30.94 68.53
N LYS A 10 -19.51 29.64 68.30
CA LYS A 10 -18.46 28.67 67.95
C LYS A 10 -18.44 28.51 66.43
N LEU A 11 -17.47 29.16 65.80
CA LEU A 11 -17.02 28.84 64.44
C LEU A 11 -16.12 27.59 64.54
N ALA A 12 -16.49 26.49 63.89
CA ALA A 12 -15.60 25.35 63.67
C ALA A 12 -15.50 25.10 62.16
N LEU A 13 -14.28 25.24 61.64
CA LEU A 13 -13.91 25.12 60.24
C LEU A 13 -14.25 23.72 59.69
N ALA A 14 -14.98 23.67 58.57
CA ALA A 14 -15.05 22.49 57.73
C ALA A 14 -13.78 22.43 56.86
N THR A 15 -12.87 21.50 57.15
CA THR A 15 -11.74 21.17 56.27
C THR A 15 -12.26 20.35 55.09
N LEU A 16 -12.32 20.96 53.90
CA LEU A 16 -12.47 20.22 52.64
C LEU A 16 -11.14 19.50 52.35
N ALA A 17 -11.16 18.17 52.42
CA ALA A 17 -10.10 17.36 51.83
C ALA A 17 -10.31 17.33 50.31
N VAL A 18 -9.47 18.06 49.57
CA VAL A 18 -9.40 17.94 48.10
C VAL A 18 -8.57 16.70 47.79
N SER A 19 -9.25 15.60 47.48
CA SER A 19 -8.59 14.39 46.97
C SER A 19 -8.11 14.67 45.55
N LEU A 20 -6.79 14.84 45.39
CA LEU A 20 -6.13 14.85 44.08
C LEU A 20 -6.20 13.44 43.49
N VAL A 21 -7.12 13.23 42.55
CA VAL A 21 -7.15 12.02 41.73
C VAL A 21 -6.02 12.14 40.70
N ASN A 22 -4.91 11.45 40.94
CA ASN A 22 -3.87 11.23 39.94
C ASN A 22 -4.45 10.32 38.85
N LEU A 23 -5.05 10.89 37.80
CA LEU A 23 -5.31 10.18 36.56
C LEU A 23 -3.97 9.98 35.85
N SER A 24 -3.28 8.88 36.14
CA SER A 24 -2.18 8.42 35.31
C SER A 24 -2.75 8.00 33.97
N THR A 25 -2.75 8.90 33.00
CA THR A 25 -2.91 8.56 31.58
C THR A 25 -1.66 7.82 31.16
N ALA A 26 -1.62 6.51 31.42
CA ALA A 26 -0.65 5.65 30.80
C ALA A 26 -0.96 5.65 29.31
N SER A 27 -0.25 6.48 28.55
CA SER A 27 -0.29 6.47 27.10
C SER A 27 0.13 5.06 26.66
N LEU A 28 -0.83 4.29 26.16
CA LEU A 28 -0.59 3.02 25.49
C LEU A 28 0.06 3.31 24.14
N PHE A 29 1.34 3.67 24.16
CA PHE A 29 2.14 3.59 22.96
C PHE A 29 2.39 2.11 22.71
N SER A 30 1.58 1.48 21.86
CA SER A 30 1.92 0.18 21.28
C SER A 30 3.23 0.38 20.53
N VAL A 31 4.32 -0.14 21.10
CA VAL A 31 5.59 -0.19 20.38
C VAL A 31 5.38 -1.17 19.24
N ALA A 32 5.34 -0.66 18.00
CA ALA A 32 5.32 -1.48 16.82
C ALA A 32 6.54 -2.41 16.87
N GLN A 33 6.31 -3.72 16.96
CA GLN A 33 7.39 -4.70 16.94
C GLN A 33 7.59 -5.20 15.52
N ALA A 34 8.82 -5.52 15.13
CA ALA A 34 9.09 -6.14 13.83
C ALA A 34 8.37 -7.50 13.75
N GLN A 35 7.54 -7.69 12.73
CA GLN A 35 6.70 -8.87 12.50
C GLN A 35 7.20 -9.75 11.35
N LYS A 36 8.21 -9.32 10.57
CA LYS A 36 8.66 -9.98 9.34
C LYS A 36 7.48 -10.31 8.42
N ILE A 37 6.80 -9.28 7.94
CA ILE A 37 5.68 -9.39 7.00
C ILE A 37 6.17 -10.09 5.73
N ARG A 38 5.43 -11.12 5.32
CA ARG A 38 5.71 -11.94 4.12
C ARG A 38 4.40 -12.21 3.39
N TYR A 39 4.43 -12.03 2.08
CA TYR A 39 3.31 -12.39 1.22
C TYR A 39 3.14 -13.92 1.18
N GLN A 40 1.91 -14.37 1.32
CA GLN A 40 1.51 -15.77 1.11
C GLN A 40 0.63 -15.84 -0.13
N PRO A 41 1.13 -16.35 -1.26
CA PRO A 41 0.33 -16.51 -2.46
C PRO A 41 -0.94 -17.34 -2.18
N PRO A 42 -2.11 -16.92 -2.67
CA PRO A 42 -3.33 -17.69 -2.49
C PRO A 42 -3.22 -19.00 -3.27
N LYS A 43 -3.81 -20.07 -2.73
CA LYS A 43 -3.77 -21.40 -3.37
C LYS A 43 -5.06 -21.63 -4.16
N ASN A 44 -4.95 -22.27 -5.33
CA ASN A 44 -6.08 -22.75 -6.15
C ASN A 44 -7.01 -21.66 -6.71
N ILE A 45 -6.53 -20.44 -6.91
CA ILE A 45 -7.32 -19.35 -7.53
C ILE A 45 -7.18 -19.35 -9.07
N GLY A 46 -6.42 -20.29 -9.61
CA GLY A 46 -6.19 -20.46 -11.04
C GLY A 46 -5.12 -19.51 -11.55
N ALA A 47 -4.48 -19.88 -12.66
CA ALA A 47 -3.58 -19.00 -13.39
C ALA A 47 -4.38 -17.92 -14.13
N PRO A 48 -3.83 -16.72 -14.30
CA PRO A 48 -4.29 -15.86 -15.38
C PRO A 48 -4.18 -16.54 -16.75
N ARG A 49 -5.07 -16.21 -17.68
CA ARG A 49 -5.16 -16.87 -19.00
C ARG A 49 -3.95 -16.55 -19.88
N SER A 50 -3.24 -15.47 -19.58
CA SER A 50 -1.97 -15.07 -20.20
C SER A 50 -0.89 -14.94 -19.13
N THR A 51 0.36 -15.29 -19.44
CA THR A 51 1.49 -15.17 -18.52
C THR A 51 2.52 -14.22 -19.09
N SER A 52 2.38 -12.95 -18.75
CA SER A 52 3.41 -11.97 -19.02
C SER A 52 3.65 -11.21 -17.71
N GLY A 53 4.84 -11.43 -17.14
CA GLY A 53 5.18 -10.92 -15.81
C GLY A 53 5.46 -9.43 -15.86
N GLY A 54 5.12 -8.71 -14.79
CA GLY A 54 5.14 -7.25 -14.67
C GLY A 54 6.46 -6.50 -14.81
N ILE A 55 7.46 -7.11 -15.44
CA ILE A 55 8.74 -6.51 -15.78
C ILE A 55 8.95 -6.71 -17.28
N THR A 56 8.98 -5.61 -18.04
CA THR A 56 9.50 -5.66 -19.41
C THR A 56 10.94 -6.17 -19.34
N ARG A 57 11.30 -7.11 -20.22
CA ARG A 57 12.49 -7.99 -20.16
C ARG A 57 13.86 -7.29 -20.27
N ASP A 58 14.00 -6.06 -19.78
CA ASP A 58 15.25 -5.30 -19.84
C ASP A 58 15.89 -5.15 -18.47
N LEU A 59 16.42 -6.27 -17.96
CA LEU A 59 17.30 -6.29 -16.78
C LEU A 59 18.62 -5.52 -17.01
N GLU A 60 18.82 -4.95 -18.19
CA GLU A 60 19.95 -4.06 -18.50
C GLU A 60 19.91 -2.77 -17.66
N CYS A 61 18.73 -2.26 -17.30
CA CYS A 61 18.62 -1.12 -16.39
C CYS A 61 19.18 -1.45 -14.99
N VAL A 62 19.03 -2.69 -14.51
CA VAL A 62 19.56 -3.13 -13.21
C VAL A 62 21.09 -3.03 -13.16
N LYS A 63 21.76 -3.25 -14.30
CA LYS A 63 23.22 -3.06 -14.42
C LYS A 63 23.63 -1.59 -14.26
N SER A 64 22.78 -0.67 -14.70
CA SER A 64 23.00 0.78 -14.60
C SER A 64 22.52 1.38 -13.27
N GLY A 65 21.83 0.58 -12.45
CA GLY A 65 21.26 0.98 -11.16
C GLY A 65 19.73 1.03 -11.19
N ILE A 66 19.07 0.53 -10.15
CA ILE A 66 17.59 0.35 -10.17
C ILE A 66 16.80 1.66 -10.33
N ALA A 67 17.42 2.79 -9.98
CA ALA A 67 16.83 4.12 -10.13
C ALA A 67 16.54 4.49 -11.60
N SER A 68 17.16 3.79 -12.57
CA SER A 68 16.84 3.95 -14.00
C SER A 68 15.84 2.94 -14.53
N CYS A 69 15.34 2.03 -13.69
CA CYS A 69 14.41 0.98 -14.11
C CYS A 69 12.95 1.43 -13.97
N LEU A 70 12.11 1.06 -14.93
CA LEU A 70 10.66 1.06 -14.76
C LEU A 70 10.22 -0.31 -14.26
N LEU A 71 9.62 -0.39 -13.06
CA LEU A 71 9.30 -1.66 -12.40
C LEU A 71 7.92 -1.66 -11.73
N ALA A 72 7.15 -2.73 -11.91
CA ALA A 72 5.92 -2.95 -11.14
C ALA A 72 6.24 -3.50 -9.75
N VAL A 73 5.50 -3.06 -8.73
CA VAL A 73 5.56 -3.62 -7.38
C VAL A 73 4.49 -4.71 -7.25
N VAL A 74 4.71 -5.83 -7.94
CA VAL A 74 3.82 -7.01 -7.92
C VAL A 74 4.59 -8.27 -7.59
N PRO A 75 3.94 -9.37 -7.18
CA PRO A 75 4.61 -10.63 -6.95
C PRO A 75 5.22 -11.21 -8.24
N ALA A 76 6.48 -11.66 -8.18
CA ALA A 76 7.18 -12.24 -9.33
C ALA A 76 6.56 -13.51 -9.89
N ASP A 77 5.85 -14.24 -9.02
CA ASP A 77 5.22 -15.51 -9.28
C ASP A 77 3.83 -15.40 -9.90
N ALA A 78 3.40 -14.21 -10.37
CA ALA A 78 2.35 -14.13 -11.39
C ALA A 78 2.69 -14.88 -12.70
N ARG A 79 3.93 -15.38 -12.82
CA ARG A 79 4.39 -16.34 -13.85
C ARG A 79 4.21 -17.81 -13.45
N SER A 80 3.98 -18.11 -12.17
CA SER A 80 3.66 -19.46 -11.68
C SER A 80 2.15 -19.66 -11.85
N LEU A 81 1.79 -20.70 -12.59
CA LEU A 81 0.49 -20.91 -13.25
C LEU A 81 -0.69 -21.23 -12.30
N ASP A 82 -0.70 -20.72 -11.07
CA ASP A 82 -1.53 -21.28 -10.00
C ASP A 82 -2.28 -20.21 -9.20
N HIS A 83 -1.88 -18.94 -9.26
CA HIS A 83 -2.47 -17.89 -8.43
C HIS A 83 -2.46 -16.48 -9.03
N VAL A 84 -3.51 -15.72 -8.72
CA VAL A 84 -3.68 -14.30 -9.03
C VAL A 84 -3.53 -13.51 -7.72
N PRO A 85 -2.71 -12.45 -7.65
CA PRO A 85 -2.65 -11.58 -6.47
C PRO A 85 -4.02 -10.92 -6.21
N LEU A 86 -4.44 -10.86 -4.94
CA LEU A 86 -5.79 -10.45 -4.57
C LEU A 86 -5.88 -9.00 -4.10
N THR A 87 -7.10 -8.47 -4.16
CA THR A 87 -7.51 -7.24 -3.48
C THR A 87 -8.87 -7.41 -2.81
N ILE A 88 -9.15 -6.65 -1.76
CA ILE A 88 -10.49 -6.48 -1.20
C ILE A 88 -11.12 -5.12 -1.56
N ALA A 89 -10.30 -4.18 -2.05
CA ALA A 89 -10.76 -2.90 -2.53
C ALA A 89 -11.53 -3.03 -3.86
N ASP A 90 -12.62 -2.28 -3.99
CA ASP A 90 -13.33 -2.08 -5.26
C ASP A 90 -12.44 -1.38 -6.30
N ARG A 91 -11.63 -0.44 -5.82
CA ARG A 91 -10.67 0.34 -6.57
C ARG A 91 -9.33 0.10 -5.90
N PRO A 92 -8.45 -0.74 -6.46
CA PRO A 92 -7.16 -1.05 -5.85
C PRO A 92 -6.14 0.08 -6.05
N THR A 93 -5.13 0.13 -5.19
CA THR A 93 -3.91 0.90 -5.43
C THR A 93 -2.86 0.01 -6.10
N ILE A 94 -2.28 0.49 -7.19
CA ILE A 94 -1.17 -0.15 -7.91
C ILE A 94 0.10 0.65 -7.66
N LEU A 95 1.17 -0.05 -7.25
CA LEU A 95 2.48 0.57 -7.00
C LEU A 95 3.47 0.23 -8.10
N PHE A 96 4.24 1.22 -8.54
CA PHE A 96 5.32 1.05 -9.50
C PHE A 96 6.45 2.06 -9.27
N HIS A 97 7.68 1.69 -9.63
CA HIS A 97 8.82 2.59 -9.61
C HIS A 97 8.96 3.28 -10.96
N LEU A 98 9.03 4.61 -10.94
CA LEU A 98 9.24 5.47 -12.10
C LEU A 98 10.67 6.04 -12.04
N PRO A 99 11.50 5.89 -13.08
CA PRO A 99 12.81 6.55 -13.14
C PRO A 99 12.66 8.06 -13.36
N GLN A 100 13.73 8.81 -13.08
CA GLN A 100 13.76 10.25 -13.38
C GLN A 100 13.72 10.50 -14.90
N SER A 101 12.90 11.45 -15.34
CA SER A 101 12.87 11.97 -16.72
C SER A 101 12.48 13.46 -16.74
N GLU A 102 12.59 14.12 -17.89
CA GLU A 102 12.09 15.49 -18.06
C GLU A 102 10.56 15.57 -18.05
N GLU A 103 9.92 14.58 -18.65
CA GLU A 103 8.48 14.44 -18.77
C GLU A 103 8.15 12.95 -18.91
N ALA A 104 7.00 12.51 -18.40
CA ALA A 104 6.51 11.15 -18.60
C ALA A 104 5.01 11.16 -18.90
N ARG A 105 4.65 10.62 -20.07
CA ARG A 105 3.27 10.24 -20.38
C ARG A 105 3.00 8.86 -19.85
N ILE A 106 2.04 8.74 -18.95
CA ILE A 106 1.61 7.47 -18.37
C ILE A 106 0.24 7.12 -18.94
N VAL A 107 0.12 5.89 -19.47
CA VAL A 107 -1.15 5.34 -19.95
C VAL A 107 -1.47 4.10 -19.13
N PHE A 108 -2.56 4.17 -18.40
CA PHE A 108 -3.15 3.07 -17.65
C PHE A 108 -4.29 2.42 -18.45
N LYS A 109 -4.31 1.09 -18.49
CA LYS A 109 -5.43 0.31 -19.04
C LYS A 109 -5.79 -0.82 -18.07
N MET A 110 -7.08 -1.07 -17.91
CA MET A 110 -7.61 -2.24 -17.21
C MET A 110 -8.40 -3.11 -18.19
N PHE A 111 -8.18 -4.41 -18.12
CA PHE A 111 -8.87 -5.43 -18.89
C PHE A 111 -9.53 -6.44 -17.97
N GLU A 112 -10.77 -6.82 -18.25
CA GLU A 112 -11.43 -7.99 -17.64
C GLU A 112 -11.09 -9.25 -18.43
N GLU A 113 -10.70 -10.33 -17.76
CA GLU A 113 -10.56 -11.65 -18.39
C GLU A 113 -11.95 -12.28 -18.55
N THR A 114 -12.37 -12.52 -19.80
CA THR A 114 -13.66 -13.13 -20.14
C THR A 114 -13.44 -14.48 -20.83
N ALA A 115 -14.54 -15.22 -21.09
CA ALA A 115 -14.47 -16.47 -21.83
C ALA A 115 -13.93 -16.29 -23.28
N ASP A 116 -14.20 -15.12 -23.87
CA ASP A 116 -13.86 -14.79 -25.25
C ASP A 116 -12.50 -14.09 -25.40
N GLY A 117 -11.81 -13.80 -24.29
CA GLY A 117 -10.49 -13.16 -24.27
C GLY A 117 -10.35 -12.12 -23.18
N GLU A 118 -9.92 -10.93 -23.54
CA GLU A 118 -9.81 -9.79 -22.64
C GLU A 118 -10.62 -8.61 -23.19
N GLU A 119 -11.39 -7.96 -22.33
CA GLU A 119 -12.18 -6.77 -22.66
C GLU A 119 -11.61 -5.55 -21.93
N SER A 120 -11.33 -4.47 -22.65
CA SER A 120 -10.86 -3.23 -22.05
C SER A 120 -11.99 -2.56 -21.27
N VAL A 121 -11.88 -2.51 -19.94
CA VAL A 121 -12.90 -1.92 -19.04
C VAL A 121 -12.53 -0.52 -18.57
N TYR A 122 -11.26 -0.11 -18.66
CA TYR A 122 -10.85 1.24 -18.31
C TYR A 122 -9.60 1.70 -19.05
N TYR A 123 -9.53 3.01 -19.31
CA TYR A 123 -8.41 3.69 -19.93
C TYR A 123 -8.22 5.05 -19.26
N LYS A 124 -6.99 5.38 -18.87
CA LYS A 124 -6.62 6.74 -18.46
C LYS A 124 -5.22 7.07 -18.97
N ALA A 125 -5.05 8.29 -19.45
CA ALA A 125 -3.75 8.83 -19.80
C ALA A 125 -3.53 10.14 -19.03
N PHE A 126 -2.30 10.36 -18.60
CA PHE A 126 -1.93 11.56 -17.87
C PHE A 126 -0.44 11.85 -17.99
N TRP A 127 -0.09 13.11 -17.72
CA TRP A 127 1.28 13.57 -17.76
C TRP A 127 1.83 13.79 -16.36
N VAL A 128 3.13 13.53 -16.24
CA VAL A 128 3.93 13.83 -15.05
C VAL A 128 5.13 14.67 -15.49
N ASP A 129 5.20 15.89 -14.98
CA ASP A 129 6.29 16.83 -15.26
C ASP A 129 7.49 16.59 -14.33
N ASN A 130 8.68 16.50 -14.92
CA ASN A 130 9.97 16.35 -14.23
C ASN A 130 9.95 15.30 -13.10
N PRO A 131 9.48 14.06 -13.36
CA PRO A 131 9.40 13.04 -12.33
C PRO A 131 10.77 12.79 -11.71
N LYS A 132 10.83 12.67 -10.38
CA LYS A 132 11.98 12.15 -9.66
C LYS A 132 11.89 10.63 -9.57
N SER A 133 13.05 9.98 -9.55
CA SER A 133 13.11 8.54 -9.32
C SER A 133 12.43 8.20 -8.00
N GLY A 134 11.45 7.29 -8.03
CA GLY A 134 10.64 7.02 -6.85
C GLY A 134 9.50 6.04 -7.08
N ILE A 135 8.87 5.63 -5.99
CA ILE A 135 7.67 4.78 -6.02
C ILE A 135 6.44 5.66 -6.13
N ILE A 136 5.58 5.31 -7.09
CA ILE A 136 4.29 5.93 -7.36
C ILE A 136 3.18 5.01 -6.89
N SER A 137 2.19 5.60 -6.23
CA SER A 137 0.94 4.93 -5.83
C SER A 137 -0.17 5.43 -6.74
N PHE A 138 -0.65 4.57 -7.64
CA PHE A 138 -1.77 4.86 -8.53
C PHE A 138 -3.02 4.16 -8.01
N GLN A 139 -3.86 4.93 -7.34
CA GLN A 139 -5.18 4.49 -6.93
C GLN A 139 -6.12 4.52 -8.13
N LEU A 140 -6.84 3.43 -8.39
CA LEU A 140 -7.87 3.42 -9.43
C LEU A 140 -8.90 4.53 -9.11
N PRO A 141 -9.08 5.53 -10.00
CA PRO A 141 -9.81 6.75 -9.68
C PRO A 141 -11.33 6.54 -9.72
N GLU A 142 -12.12 7.51 -9.24
CA GLU A 142 -13.58 7.40 -9.12
C GLU A 142 -14.31 7.21 -10.46
N ASP A 143 -13.75 7.72 -11.55
CA ASP A 143 -14.30 7.59 -12.91
C ASP A 143 -14.08 6.20 -13.53
N ALA A 144 -13.25 5.35 -12.92
CA ALA A 144 -13.16 3.95 -13.31
C ALA A 144 -14.41 3.16 -12.88
N PRO A 145 -14.70 1.99 -13.46
CA PRO A 145 -15.60 1.03 -12.84
C PRO A 145 -14.96 0.43 -11.57
N GLU A 146 -15.79 0.07 -10.60
CA GLU A 146 -15.36 -0.81 -9.52
C GLU A 146 -15.04 -2.20 -10.09
N LEU A 147 -13.99 -2.83 -9.57
CA LEU A 147 -13.72 -4.23 -9.89
C LEU A 147 -14.82 -5.11 -9.30
N GLU A 148 -15.37 -6.00 -10.10
CA GLU A 148 -16.38 -6.94 -9.64
C GLU A 148 -15.72 -8.08 -8.84
N LEU A 149 -16.48 -8.60 -7.87
CA LEU A 149 -16.04 -9.73 -7.06
C LEU A 149 -15.80 -10.97 -7.95
N ASP A 150 -14.76 -11.71 -7.61
CA ASP A 150 -14.41 -12.99 -8.21
C ASP A 150 -14.07 -12.97 -9.70
N LYS A 151 -13.89 -11.78 -10.27
CA LYS A 151 -13.38 -11.58 -11.63
C LYS A 151 -11.88 -11.35 -11.65
N ASN A 152 -11.22 -11.93 -12.66
CA ASN A 152 -9.81 -11.67 -12.93
C ASN A 152 -9.70 -10.45 -13.85
N TYR A 153 -8.76 -9.58 -13.52
CA TYR A 153 -8.40 -8.43 -14.33
C TYR A 153 -6.91 -8.44 -14.62
N ARG A 154 -6.57 -7.82 -15.73
CA ARG A 154 -5.19 -7.47 -16.08
C ARG A 154 -5.08 -5.96 -16.24
N TRP A 155 -4.09 -5.37 -15.59
CA TRP A 155 -3.77 -3.97 -15.80
C TRP A 155 -2.46 -3.82 -16.54
N TRP A 156 -2.34 -2.73 -17.29
CA TRP A 156 -1.14 -2.32 -17.99
C TRP A 156 -0.83 -0.86 -17.70
N ILE A 157 0.45 -0.57 -17.52
CA ILE A 157 0.98 0.80 -17.52
C ILE A 157 2.02 0.87 -18.64
N SER A 158 1.77 1.70 -19.65
CA SER A 158 2.80 2.06 -20.63
C SER A 158 3.31 3.45 -20.32
N ILE A 159 4.62 3.64 -20.41
CA ILE A 159 5.24 4.93 -20.19
C ILE A 159 5.97 5.35 -21.45
N SER A 160 5.68 6.57 -21.89
CA SER A 160 6.44 7.24 -22.94
C SER A 160 7.09 8.45 -22.30
N ALA A 161 8.40 8.37 -22.09
CA ALA A 161 9.24 9.47 -21.64
C ALA A 161 10.38 9.64 -22.66
N LEU A 162 10.88 10.86 -22.84
CA LEU A 162 11.93 11.16 -23.83
C LEU A 162 13.20 10.32 -23.63
N ASP A 163 13.47 9.92 -22.38
CA ASP A 163 14.68 9.17 -21.98
C ASP A 163 14.44 7.70 -21.63
N VAL A 164 13.19 7.22 -21.74
CA VAL A 164 12.84 5.80 -21.52
C VAL A 164 12.65 5.13 -22.88
N PRO A 165 13.30 3.98 -23.16
CA PRO A 165 13.11 3.28 -24.43
C PRO A 165 11.62 3.11 -24.77
N PRO A 166 11.18 3.48 -25.98
CA PRO A 166 9.79 3.37 -26.38
C PRO A 166 9.34 1.90 -26.31
N GLY A 167 8.16 1.66 -25.73
CA GLY A 167 7.57 0.33 -25.62
C GLY A 167 7.81 -0.40 -24.29
N GLN A 168 8.38 0.26 -23.28
CA GLN A 168 8.35 -0.29 -21.92
C GLN A 168 6.93 -0.30 -21.35
N LYS A 169 6.58 -1.43 -20.74
CA LYS A 169 5.23 -1.72 -20.28
C LYS A 169 5.29 -2.54 -19.00
N LEU A 170 4.68 -2.01 -17.96
CA LEU A 170 4.38 -2.75 -16.75
C LEU A 170 3.02 -3.41 -16.88
N GLU A 171 2.87 -4.55 -16.22
CA GLU A 171 1.60 -5.26 -16.19
C GLU A 171 1.45 -6.07 -14.91
N GLY A 172 0.22 -6.41 -14.58
CA GLY A 172 -0.07 -7.28 -13.47
C GLY A 172 -1.48 -7.81 -13.54
N TYR A 173 -1.72 -8.86 -12.77
CA TYR A 173 -3.03 -9.47 -12.62
C TYR A 173 -3.59 -9.16 -11.24
N ILE A 174 -4.90 -8.99 -11.17
CA ILE A 174 -5.60 -8.71 -9.94
C ILE A 174 -6.96 -9.38 -9.94
N ARG A 175 -7.36 -9.90 -8.78
CA ARG A 175 -8.72 -10.39 -8.55
C ARG A 175 -9.27 -9.77 -7.28
N ARG A 176 -10.46 -9.18 -7.37
CA ARG A 176 -11.18 -8.72 -6.18
C ARG A 176 -11.89 -9.91 -5.54
N ILE A 177 -11.74 -10.06 -4.23
CA ILE A 177 -12.43 -11.11 -3.47
C ILE A 177 -13.38 -10.48 -2.45
N GLU A 178 -14.39 -11.25 -2.05
CA GLU A 178 -15.20 -10.91 -0.89
C GLU A 178 -14.32 -11.00 0.37
N PRO A 179 -14.20 -9.95 1.18
CA PRO A 179 -13.38 -9.99 2.39
C PRO A 179 -13.97 -11.00 3.38
N THR A 180 -13.11 -11.79 4.03
CA THR A 180 -13.54 -12.60 5.18
C THR A 180 -14.01 -11.70 6.33
N ALA A 181 -14.67 -12.27 7.33
CA ALA A 181 -15.07 -11.51 8.52
C ALA A 181 -13.88 -10.83 9.21
N GLU A 182 -12.71 -11.47 9.20
CA GLU A 182 -11.46 -10.91 9.73
C GLU A 182 -10.98 -9.73 8.89
N LEU A 183 -10.89 -9.88 7.56
CA LEU A 183 -10.45 -8.81 6.66
C LEU A 183 -11.42 -7.61 6.67
N SER A 184 -12.72 -7.88 6.75
CA SER A 184 -13.75 -6.84 6.82
C SER A 184 -13.59 -5.93 8.04
N GLN A 185 -13.14 -6.48 9.18
CA GLN A 185 -12.91 -5.71 10.39
C GLN A 185 -11.73 -4.73 10.22
N LEU A 186 -10.73 -5.09 9.41
CA LEU A 186 -9.54 -4.26 9.15
C LEU A 186 -9.84 -2.99 8.35
N ASN A 187 -10.94 -2.94 7.59
CA ASN A 187 -11.29 -1.75 6.80
C ASN A 187 -11.55 -0.51 7.66
N SER A 188 -11.98 -0.71 8.91
CA SER A 188 -12.21 0.37 9.87
C SER A 188 -10.96 0.77 10.67
N VAL A 189 -9.87 0.01 10.51
CA VAL A 189 -8.61 0.20 11.24
C VAL A 189 -7.66 1.04 10.40
N ALA A 190 -7.05 2.03 11.05
CA ALA A 190 -5.96 2.80 10.45
C ALA A 190 -4.82 1.88 10.00
N ASP A 191 -4.03 2.33 9.02
CA ASP A 191 -2.89 1.56 8.54
C ASP A 191 -1.95 1.23 9.69
N SER A 192 -1.58 -0.05 9.76
CA SER A 192 -0.75 -0.62 10.83
C SER A 192 0.00 -1.84 10.30
N LEU A 193 1.09 -2.20 10.97
CA LEU A 193 1.86 -3.40 10.59
C LEU A 193 1.02 -4.67 10.69
N GLU A 194 0.12 -4.74 11.68
CA GLU A 194 -0.80 -5.87 11.85
C GLU A 194 -1.76 -5.99 10.66
N LYS A 195 -2.38 -4.88 10.23
CA LYS A 195 -3.23 -4.86 9.03
C LYS A 195 -2.47 -5.33 7.79
N ALA A 196 -1.27 -4.79 7.56
CA ALA A 196 -0.43 -5.21 6.44
C ALA A 196 -0.04 -6.70 6.53
N ALA A 197 0.27 -7.20 7.72
CA ALA A 197 0.60 -8.60 7.96
C ALA A 197 -0.57 -9.53 7.66
N THR A 198 -1.78 -9.20 8.14
CA THR A 198 -2.97 -10.02 7.92
C THR A 198 -3.38 -10.05 6.44
N LEU A 199 -3.34 -8.89 5.76
CA LEU A 199 -3.59 -8.82 4.32
C LEU A 199 -2.59 -9.65 3.52
N ALA A 200 -1.29 -9.54 3.84
CA ALA A 200 -0.23 -10.30 3.16
C ALA A 200 -0.36 -11.81 3.38
N GLN A 201 -0.73 -12.24 4.59
CA GLN A 201 -0.97 -13.66 4.91
C GLN A 201 -2.22 -14.23 4.22
N ALA A 202 -3.21 -13.38 3.94
CA ALA A 202 -4.42 -13.76 3.21
C ALA A 202 -4.26 -13.72 1.67
N GLY A 203 -3.08 -13.37 1.15
CA GLY A 203 -2.84 -13.25 -0.29
C GLY A 203 -3.37 -11.96 -0.91
N VAL A 204 -3.80 -10.98 -0.10
CA VAL A 204 -4.34 -9.68 -0.51
C VAL A 204 -3.19 -8.70 -0.77
N TRP A 205 -2.43 -8.96 -1.83
CA TRP A 205 -1.19 -8.27 -2.16
C TRP A 205 -1.35 -6.75 -2.28
N TYR A 206 -2.31 -6.29 -3.09
CA TYR A 206 -2.42 -4.87 -3.46
C TYR A 206 -2.70 -4.01 -2.22
N ASP A 207 -3.60 -4.45 -1.36
CA ASP A 207 -3.94 -3.79 -0.10
C ASP A 207 -2.78 -3.86 0.90
N ALA A 208 -2.09 -5.00 0.99
CA ALA A 208 -0.96 -5.18 1.90
C ALA A 208 0.22 -4.26 1.54
N VAL A 209 0.60 -4.22 0.25
CA VAL A 209 1.72 -3.42 -0.21
C VAL A 209 1.42 -1.93 -0.14
N ALA A 210 0.18 -1.51 -0.43
CA ALA A 210 -0.26 -0.13 -0.27
C ALA A 210 -0.26 0.31 1.21
N THR A 211 -0.81 -0.52 2.10
CA THR A 211 -0.81 -0.26 3.56
C THR A 211 0.62 -0.07 4.08
N LEU A 212 1.55 -0.95 3.68
CA LEU A 212 2.92 -0.90 4.16
C LEU A 212 3.72 0.25 3.55
N ALA A 213 3.47 0.59 2.28
CA ALA A 213 4.03 1.77 1.65
C ALA A 213 3.58 3.05 2.38
N ASN A 214 2.29 3.17 2.72
CA ASN A 214 1.79 4.33 3.49
C ASN A 214 2.52 4.49 4.82
N LEU A 215 2.71 3.41 5.58
CA LEU A 215 3.47 3.43 6.84
C LEU A 215 4.92 3.84 6.64
N HIS A 216 5.61 3.23 5.67
CA HIS A 216 7.00 3.50 5.39
C HIS A 216 7.23 4.95 4.95
N PHE A 217 6.35 5.50 4.12
CA PHE A 217 6.50 6.86 3.61
C PHE A 217 6.01 7.94 4.58
N ALA A 218 5.08 7.61 5.48
CA ALA A 218 4.67 8.51 6.55
C ALA A 218 5.78 8.72 7.60
N ASP A 219 6.62 7.69 7.84
CA ASP A 219 7.77 7.77 8.75
C ASP A 219 8.95 6.94 8.21
N SER A 220 9.65 7.50 7.23
CA SER A 220 10.80 6.86 6.58
C SER A 220 12.03 6.74 7.49
N ALA A 221 12.05 7.45 8.62
CA ALA A 221 13.09 7.33 9.63
C ALA A 221 12.86 6.12 10.57
N SER A 222 11.64 5.58 10.61
CA SER A 222 11.31 4.39 11.38
C SER A 222 12.02 3.15 10.83
N ALA A 223 13.00 2.65 11.59
CA ALA A 223 13.72 1.42 11.26
C ALA A 223 12.77 0.21 11.15
N ILE A 224 11.67 0.20 11.90
CA ILE A 224 10.68 -0.89 11.87
C ILE A 224 9.92 -0.86 10.54
N TYR A 225 9.39 0.29 10.13
CA TYR A 225 8.65 0.39 8.86
C TYR A 225 9.53 0.09 7.65
N THR A 226 10.77 0.59 7.65
CA THR A 226 11.75 0.26 6.62
C THR A 226 12.05 -1.25 6.60
N THR A 227 12.27 -1.87 7.76
CA THR A 227 12.53 -3.32 7.84
C THR A 227 11.38 -4.14 7.29
N GLU A 228 10.14 -3.79 7.63
CA GLU A 228 8.96 -4.52 7.17
C GLU A 228 8.68 -4.29 5.69
N TRP A 229 8.79 -3.05 5.21
CA TRP A 229 8.66 -2.68 3.80
C TRP A 229 9.65 -3.45 2.93
N THR A 230 10.94 -3.39 3.26
CA THR A 230 11.99 -4.15 2.58
C THR A 230 11.77 -5.66 2.74
N GLY A 231 11.22 -6.10 3.87
CA GLY A 231 10.88 -7.50 4.13
C GLY A 231 9.79 -8.03 3.18
N LEU A 232 8.71 -7.28 3.00
CA LEU A 232 7.62 -7.63 2.08
C LEU A 232 8.12 -7.67 0.63
N LEU A 233 8.86 -6.65 0.19
CA LEU A 233 9.40 -6.61 -1.17
C LEU A 233 10.43 -7.71 -1.46
N ASN A 234 11.15 -8.19 -0.43
CA ASN A 234 12.01 -9.37 -0.56
C ASN A 234 11.23 -10.68 -0.71
N SER A 235 9.98 -10.74 -0.24
CA SER A 235 9.20 -11.98 -0.31
C SER A 235 8.75 -12.36 -1.71
N ILE A 236 8.96 -11.46 -2.68
CA ILE A 236 8.51 -11.58 -4.07
C ILE A 236 9.67 -11.58 -5.09
N GLU A 237 10.83 -12.11 -4.72
CA GLU A 237 12.07 -12.05 -5.53
C GLU A 237 11.89 -12.47 -7.01
N TYR A 238 12.46 -11.69 -7.92
CA TYR A 238 12.37 -11.86 -9.37
C TYR A 238 13.67 -12.38 -9.98
N ASP A 239 13.79 -13.67 -10.34
CA ASP A 239 14.91 -14.16 -11.19
C ASP A 239 16.31 -13.66 -10.76
N GLY A 240 16.56 -13.61 -9.43
CA GLY A 240 17.80 -13.09 -8.83
C GLY A 240 17.92 -11.55 -8.69
N VAL A 241 16.88 -10.81 -9.05
CA VAL A 241 16.72 -9.36 -8.84
C VAL A 241 15.86 -9.13 -7.60
N SER A 242 16.53 -8.77 -6.52
CA SER A 242 15.87 -8.28 -5.32
C SER A 242 15.32 -6.87 -5.55
N LEU A 243 14.03 -6.68 -5.31
CA LEU A 243 13.37 -5.37 -5.32
C LEU A 243 13.75 -4.51 -4.10
N VAL A 244 14.68 -4.96 -3.24
CA VAL A 244 15.16 -4.18 -2.07
C VAL A 244 15.62 -2.80 -2.45
N LYS A 245 16.28 -2.64 -3.60
CA LYS A 245 16.75 -1.32 -4.02
C LYS A 245 15.60 -0.38 -4.44
N ILE A 246 14.43 -0.93 -4.80
CA ILE A 246 13.19 -0.14 -4.93
C ILE A 246 12.69 0.27 -3.56
N ALA A 247 12.84 -0.60 -2.55
CA ALA A 247 12.40 -0.30 -1.19
C ALA A 247 13.07 0.94 -0.58
N GLU A 248 14.26 1.29 -1.07
CA GLU A 248 15.04 2.47 -0.66
C GLU A 248 14.65 3.75 -1.42
N GLN A 249 13.79 3.66 -2.44
CA GLN A 249 13.37 4.81 -3.23
C GLN A 249 12.31 5.62 -2.49
N PRO A 250 12.33 6.97 -2.59
CA PRO A 250 11.33 7.81 -1.95
C PRO A 250 9.94 7.58 -2.57
N LYS A 251 8.88 7.92 -1.82
CA LYS A 251 7.57 8.16 -2.42
C LYS A 251 7.65 9.43 -3.24
N THR A 252 7.13 9.37 -4.46
CA THR A 252 6.86 10.58 -5.22
C THR A 252 5.38 10.70 -5.48
N GLU A 253 4.84 11.87 -5.18
CA GLU A 253 3.46 12.23 -5.46
C GLU A 253 3.51 13.27 -6.58
N TYR A 254 2.65 13.10 -7.58
CA TYR A 254 2.61 13.97 -8.73
C TYR A 254 1.20 14.51 -8.91
N ASP A 255 1.12 15.79 -9.22
CA ASP A 255 -0.10 16.38 -9.73
C ASP A 255 -0.34 15.81 -11.12
N VAL A 256 -1.42 15.03 -11.23
CA VAL A 256 -1.80 14.36 -12.46
C VAL A 256 -2.51 15.38 -13.35
N ALA A 257 -1.84 15.85 -14.39
CA ALA A 257 -2.51 16.62 -15.43
C ALA A 257 -3.24 15.64 -16.35
N ASP A 258 -4.58 15.68 -16.32
CA ASP A 258 -5.41 14.95 -17.27
C ASP A 258 -5.17 15.46 -18.70
N GLU A 259 -5.26 14.56 -19.68
CA GLU A 259 -5.13 14.85 -21.12
C GLU A 259 -6.31 15.63 -21.70
#